data_AF-A0A354K751-F1
#
_entry.id   AF-A0A354K751-F1
#
_cell.length_a   1.000
_cell.length_b   1.000
_cell.length_c   1.000
_cell.angle_alpha   90.00
_cell.angle_beta   90.00
_cell.angle_gamma   90.00
#
_symmetry.space_group_name_H-M   'P 1'
#
loop_
_entity.id
_entity.type
_entity.pdbx_description
1 polymer ?
#
loop_
_entity_poly.entity_id
_entity_poly.type
_entity_poly.pdbx_seq_one_letter_code
_entity_poly.pdbx_strand_id
1 'polypeptide(L)'
;MKKLILMTMTAAAICLTACGAPKEEATVVQTYEVVTDDAAAKKMMEDCQPVTMVQYFEMSDGTWKTGEYTYKHRLELRGRMPNAAMDSVFIVLSNRDDITFDQAGRSLYSSNSADQFDPAETVLVALG
;
A
#
# COMPACT_ATOMS: atom_id res chain seq x y z
N MET A 1 15.53 26.36 -59.00
CA MET A 1 16.52 25.64 -58.16
C MET A 1 16.30 24.13 -58.32
N LYS A 2 17.38 23.33 -58.38
CA LYS A 2 17.47 21.83 -58.25
C LYS A 2 16.14 21.05 -58.43
N LYS A 3 15.80 20.56 -59.63
CA LYS A 3 16.13 19.20 -60.15
C LYS A 3 15.95 18.03 -59.14
N LEU A 4 14.90 17.23 -59.41
CA LEU A 4 14.87 15.75 -59.54
C LEU A 4 16.00 14.92 -58.88
N ILE A 5 15.64 13.88 -58.12
CA ILE A 5 16.16 12.50 -58.26
C ILE A 5 15.28 11.50 -57.46
N LEU A 6 14.98 10.38 -58.12
CA LEU A 6 14.33 9.17 -57.58
C LEU A 6 15.41 8.26 -56.98
N MET A 7 15.18 7.65 -55.82
CA MET A 7 16.02 6.52 -55.37
C MET A 7 15.23 5.48 -54.56
N THR A 8 15.10 4.28 -55.13
CA THR A 8 14.55 3.07 -54.52
C THR A 8 15.70 2.15 -54.06
N MET A 9 15.89 1.96 -52.76
CA MET A 9 16.82 1.01 -52.10
C MET A 9 16.34 0.79 -50.65
N THR A 10 16.48 -0.33 -49.93
CA THR A 10 16.65 -1.78 -50.24
C THR A 10 16.19 -2.57 -48.99
N ALA A 11 15.88 -3.86 -49.10
CA ALA A 11 15.47 -4.72 -47.97
C ALA A 11 16.60 -4.97 -46.93
N ALA A 12 16.22 -5.18 -45.67
CA ALA A 12 16.97 -5.97 -44.70
C ALA A 12 16.01 -6.56 -43.65
N ALA A 13 15.94 -7.89 -43.56
CA ALA A 13 15.30 -8.57 -42.44
C ALA A 13 16.32 -8.70 -41.30
N ILE A 14 15.98 -8.24 -40.09
CA ILE A 14 16.81 -8.43 -38.89
C ILE A 14 15.93 -8.95 -37.75
N CYS A 15 16.29 -10.16 -37.32
CA CYS A 15 16.06 -10.85 -36.05
C CYS A 15 14.84 -10.51 -35.17
N LEU A 16 14.16 -11.59 -34.76
CA LEU A 16 13.33 -11.65 -33.56
C LEU A 16 14.08 -11.07 -32.35
N THR A 17 13.71 -9.86 -31.93
CA THR A 17 13.79 -9.48 -30.52
C THR A 17 12.39 -9.58 -29.94
N ALA A 18 12.22 -10.52 -29.00
CA ALA A 18 11.10 -10.45 -28.07
C ALA A 18 11.36 -9.19 -27.22
N CYS A 19 10.84 -8.06 -27.66
CA CYS A 19 10.85 -6.81 -26.91
C CYS A 19 9.87 -6.98 -25.74
N GLY A 20 10.30 -7.72 -24.72
CA GLY A 20 9.76 -7.57 -23.39
C GLY A 20 10.02 -6.13 -23.00
N ALA A 21 8.97 -5.31 -23.05
CA ALA A 21 9.04 -3.95 -22.55
C ALA A 21 9.65 -4.00 -21.14
N PRO A 22 10.59 -3.10 -20.79
CA PRO A 22 11.06 -3.03 -19.42
C PRO A 22 9.83 -2.88 -18.53
N LYS A 23 9.66 -3.77 -17.55
CA LYS A 23 8.64 -3.56 -16.52
C LYS A 23 9.00 -2.25 -15.86
N GLU A 24 8.12 -1.27 -16.01
CA GLU A 24 8.23 0.02 -15.36
C GLU A 24 8.26 -0.24 -13.85
N GLU A 25 9.41 -0.02 -13.21
CA GLU A 25 9.59 -0.33 -11.79
C GLU A 25 8.72 0.64 -10.98
N ALA A 26 7.89 0.08 -10.09
CA ALA A 26 6.95 0.87 -9.31
C ALA A 26 7.69 1.89 -8.44
N THR A 27 7.30 3.16 -8.57
CA THR A 27 7.86 4.27 -7.81
C THR A 27 6.97 4.61 -6.62
N VAL A 28 7.52 5.26 -5.58
CA VAL A 28 6.72 5.72 -4.44
C VAL A 28 5.92 6.95 -4.85
N VAL A 29 4.60 6.89 -4.71
CA VAL A 29 3.66 8.01 -4.94
C VAL A 29 3.47 8.81 -3.66
N GLN A 30 3.28 8.14 -2.53
CA GLN A 30 3.07 8.76 -1.24
C GLN A 30 3.75 7.96 -0.12
N THR A 31 4.39 8.68 0.81
CA THR A 31 4.95 8.11 2.05
C THR A 31 4.06 8.49 3.23
N TYR A 32 3.80 7.51 4.10
CA TYR A 32 3.12 7.70 5.37
C TYR A 32 4.14 7.47 6.49
N GLU A 33 4.62 8.56 7.07
CA GLU A 33 5.63 8.54 8.14
C GLU A 33 5.05 8.11 9.48
N VAL A 34 5.88 7.48 10.32
CA VAL A 34 5.52 7.16 11.72
C VAL A 34 5.35 8.46 12.50
N VAL A 35 4.25 8.58 13.24
CA VAL A 35 4.02 9.73 14.13
C VAL A 35 4.81 9.51 15.42
N THR A 36 5.87 10.30 15.62
CA THR A 36 6.78 10.19 16.77
C THR A 36 6.55 11.24 17.87
N ASP A 37 5.65 12.19 17.63
CA ASP A 37 5.27 13.22 18.60
C ASP A 37 4.01 12.79 19.38
N ASP A 38 4.17 12.52 20.67
CA ASP A 38 3.08 12.04 21.54
C ASP A 38 1.89 13.02 21.64
N ALA A 39 2.14 14.33 21.56
CA ALA A 39 1.10 15.34 21.66
C ALA A 39 0.29 15.42 20.35
N ALA A 40 0.96 15.31 19.20
CA ALA A 40 0.33 15.18 17.90
C ALA A 40 -0.47 13.86 17.80
N ALA A 41 0.13 12.73 18.19
CA ALA A 41 -0.53 11.42 18.20
C ALA A 41 -1.79 11.43 19.09
N LYS A 42 -1.70 11.99 20.31
CA LYS A 42 -2.85 12.15 21.21
C LYS A 42 -3.96 12.99 20.59
N LYS A 43 -3.61 14.13 19.98
CA LYS A 43 -4.60 14.98 19.29
C LYS A 43 -5.25 14.26 18.11
N MET A 44 -4.48 13.50 17.32
CA MET A 44 -4.99 12.72 16.21
C MET A 44 -6.00 11.66 16.68
N MET A 45 -5.69 10.91 17.75
CA MET A 45 -6.64 9.96 18.33
C MET A 45 -7.90 10.63 18.91
N GLU A 46 -7.77 11.81 19.53
CA GLU A 46 -8.93 12.61 19.98
C GLU A 46 -9.83 13.08 18.82
N ASP A 47 -9.24 13.33 17.64
CA ASP A 47 -9.94 13.67 16.40
C ASP A 47 -10.36 12.43 15.56
N CYS A 48 -10.17 11.20 16.09
CA CYS A 48 -10.36 9.92 15.39
C CYS A 48 -9.62 9.80 14.04
N GLN A 49 -8.44 10.42 13.96
CA GLN A 49 -7.52 10.37 12.81
C GLN A 49 -6.48 9.25 13.01
N PRO A 50 -6.26 8.37 12.01
CA PRO A 50 -5.28 7.30 12.12
C PRO A 50 -3.85 7.82 12.36
N VAL A 51 -3.28 7.43 13.48
CA VAL A 51 -1.87 7.60 13.84
C VAL A 51 -1.07 6.47 13.19
N THR A 52 -0.22 6.81 12.22
CA THR A 52 0.71 5.85 11.59
C THR A 52 1.75 5.39 12.61
N MET A 53 1.80 4.08 12.85
CA MET A 53 2.75 3.43 13.76
C MET A 53 3.88 2.72 13.01
N VAL A 54 3.63 2.33 11.76
CA VAL A 54 4.60 1.65 10.89
C VAL A 54 4.67 2.44 9.59
N GLN A 55 5.88 2.83 9.15
CA GLN A 55 6.05 3.57 7.88
C GLN A 55 5.55 2.71 6.71
N TYR A 56 4.75 3.30 5.82
CA TYR A 56 4.29 2.61 4.62
C TYR A 56 4.17 3.55 3.42
N PHE A 57 4.06 2.95 2.24
CA PHE A 57 4.11 3.64 0.95
C PHE A 57 2.94 3.24 0.05
N GLU A 58 2.43 4.21 -0.69
CA GLU A 58 1.61 4.00 -1.88
C GLU A 58 2.53 3.91 -3.10
N MET A 59 2.37 2.88 -3.93
CA MET A 59 3.22 2.61 -5.09
C MET A 59 2.51 2.98 -6.40
N SER A 60 3.25 3.37 -7.43
CA SER A 60 2.70 3.85 -8.71
C SER A 60 1.99 2.76 -9.53
N ASP A 61 2.14 1.48 -9.16
CA ASP A 61 1.40 0.34 -9.71
C ASP A 61 0.09 0.05 -8.96
N GLY A 62 -0.28 0.88 -7.98
CA GLY A 62 -1.46 0.74 -7.13
C GLY A 62 -1.28 -0.21 -5.95
N THR A 63 -0.09 -0.79 -5.76
CA THR A 63 0.23 -1.60 -4.59
C THR A 63 0.64 -0.74 -3.39
N TRP A 64 0.73 -1.38 -2.23
CA TRP A 64 1.11 -0.74 -0.97
C TRP A 64 2.32 -1.47 -0.39
N LYS A 65 3.27 -0.76 0.22
CA LYS A 65 4.51 -1.37 0.71
C LYS A 65 4.81 -0.98 2.15
N THR A 66 5.28 -1.92 2.95
CA THR A 66 6.01 -1.63 4.19
C THR A 66 7.10 -2.69 4.43
N GLY A 67 8.28 -2.23 4.85
CA GLY A 67 9.48 -3.07 4.95
C GLY A 67 9.76 -3.82 3.65
N GLU A 68 9.83 -5.15 3.74
CA GLU A 68 10.09 -6.06 2.61
C GLU A 68 8.80 -6.53 1.89
N TYR A 69 7.62 -6.23 2.43
CA TYR A 69 6.34 -6.74 1.96
C TYR A 69 5.56 -5.74 1.08
N THR A 70 4.97 -6.26 0.02
CA THR A 70 4.05 -5.53 -0.87
C THR A 70 2.67 -6.17 -0.82
N TYR A 71 1.63 -5.34 -0.73
CA TYR A 71 0.23 -5.71 -0.53
C TYR A 71 -0.64 -5.12 -1.63
N LYS A 72 -1.76 -5.78 -1.93
CA LYS A 72 -2.71 -5.34 -2.98
C LYS A 72 -3.65 -4.22 -2.53
N HIS A 73 -3.94 -4.15 -1.23
CA HIS A 73 -5.00 -3.30 -0.69
C HIS A 73 -4.52 -2.51 0.53
N ARG A 74 -4.96 -1.24 0.62
CA ARG A 74 -5.05 -0.47 1.87
C ARG A 74 -6.52 -0.39 2.26
N LEU A 75 -6.87 -1.05 3.36
CA LEU A 75 -8.20 -1.09 3.91
C LEU A 75 -8.31 -0.09 5.05
N GLU A 76 -9.31 0.79 5.00
CA GLU A 76 -9.69 1.66 6.11
C GLU A 76 -10.91 1.06 6.81
N LEU A 77 -10.67 0.45 7.96
CA LEU A 77 -11.66 -0.29 8.72
C LEU A 77 -12.19 0.59 9.84
N ARG A 78 -13.49 0.92 9.80
CA ARG A 78 -14.16 1.75 10.80
C ARG A 78 -15.17 0.91 11.59
N GLY A 79 -15.22 1.10 12.90
CA GLY A 79 -16.11 0.37 13.78
C GLY A 79 -15.96 0.79 15.23
N ARG A 80 -16.69 0.14 16.14
CA ARG A 80 -16.63 0.42 17.57
C ARG A 80 -16.11 -0.79 18.33
N MET A 81 -15.01 -0.59 19.04
CA MET A 81 -14.45 -1.61 19.94
C MET A 81 -15.44 -1.94 21.07
N PRO A 82 -15.53 -3.21 21.53
CA PRO A 82 -16.42 -3.58 22.63
C PRO A 82 -16.19 -2.71 23.88
N ASN A 83 -17.26 -2.11 24.40
CA ASN A 83 -17.27 -1.18 25.53
C ASN A 83 -16.55 0.18 25.30
N ALA A 84 -16.14 0.51 24.07
CA ALA A 84 -15.60 1.84 23.76
C ALA A 84 -16.71 2.91 23.66
N ALA A 85 -16.39 4.13 24.08
CA ALA A 85 -17.30 5.28 24.01
C ALA A 85 -17.34 5.94 22.62
N MET A 86 -16.30 5.73 21.81
CA MET A 86 -16.10 6.30 20.47
C MET A 86 -15.78 5.20 19.46
N ASP A 87 -15.94 5.52 18.18
CA ASP A 87 -15.48 4.65 17.08
C ASP A 87 -13.96 4.72 16.95
N SER A 88 -13.38 3.72 16.29
CA SER A 88 -11.96 3.64 15.96
C SER A 88 -11.78 3.42 14.45
N VAL A 89 -10.59 3.75 13.96
CA VAL A 89 -10.18 3.58 12.57
C VAL A 89 -8.87 2.80 12.53
N PHE A 90 -8.88 1.65 11.86
CA PHE A 90 -7.66 0.87 11.61
C PHE A 90 -7.29 0.95 10.12
N ILE A 91 -6.02 1.25 9.84
CA ILE A 91 -5.48 1.12 8.48
C ILE A 91 -4.68 -0.17 8.39
N VAL A 92 -5.10 -1.03 7.48
CA VAL A 92 -4.51 -2.36 7.25
C VAL A 92 -4.03 -2.45 5.81
N LEU A 93 -2.82 -2.95 5.61
CA LEU A 93 -2.35 -3.39 4.30
C LEU A 93 -2.56 -4.90 4.18
N SER A 94 -3.12 -5.38 3.06
CA SER A 94 -3.45 -6.80 2.90
C SER A 94 -3.42 -7.29 1.45
N ASN A 95 -3.14 -8.58 1.27
CA ASN A 95 -3.33 -9.32 0.02
C ASN A 95 -4.77 -9.82 -0.18
N ARG A 96 -5.62 -9.63 0.84
CA ARG A 96 -7.04 -9.95 0.92
C ARG A 96 -7.87 -8.68 1.03
N ASP A 97 -9.11 -8.72 0.57
CA ASP A 97 -10.09 -7.64 0.65
C ASP A 97 -11.19 -7.88 1.71
N ASP A 98 -11.21 -9.07 2.34
CA ASP A 98 -12.23 -9.52 3.30
C ASP A 98 -11.88 -9.29 4.78
N ILE A 99 -10.81 -8.53 5.08
CA ILE A 99 -10.39 -8.23 6.46
C ILE A 99 -11.45 -7.36 7.15
N THR A 100 -11.98 -7.84 8.29
CA THR A 100 -13.02 -7.12 9.04
C THR A 100 -12.43 -6.26 10.15
N PHE A 101 -13.17 -5.22 10.58
CA PHE A 101 -12.81 -4.39 11.73
C PHE A 101 -12.54 -5.24 13.00
N ASP A 102 -13.38 -6.24 13.27
CA ASP A 102 -13.22 -7.12 14.43
C ASP A 102 -11.98 -8.01 14.35
N GLN A 103 -11.58 -8.45 13.15
CA GLN A 103 -10.32 -9.18 12.95
C GLN A 103 -9.12 -8.26 13.19
N ALA A 104 -9.11 -7.08 12.58
CA ALA A 104 -8.06 -6.08 12.76
C ALA A 104 -7.92 -5.66 14.23
N GLY A 105 -9.04 -5.42 14.91
CA GLY A 105 -9.08 -5.16 16.35
C GLY A 105 -8.46 -6.31 17.14
N ARG A 106 -8.95 -7.55 16.98
CA ARG A 106 -8.41 -8.70 17.73
C ARG A 106 -6.92 -8.91 17.54
N SER A 107 -6.36 -8.60 16.37
CA SER A 107 -4.91 -8.69 16.15
C SER A 107 -4.08 -7.82 17.12
N LEU A 108 -4.65 -6.72 17.65
CA LEU A 108 -3.98 -5.82 18.60
C LEU A 108 -4.07 -6.26 20.06
N TYR A 109 -5.20 -6.84 20.49
CA TYR A 109 -5.48 -7.08 21.92
C TYR A 109 -5.74 -8.54 22.30
N SER A 110 -5.91 -9.45 21.34
CA SER A 110 -6.15 -10.86 21.63
C SER A 110 -4.85 -11.54 22.06
N SER A 111 -4.91 -12.25 23.19
CA SER A 111 -3.82 -13.13 23.63
C SER A 111 -3.78 -14.47 22.89
N ASN A 112 -4.70 -14.71 21.96
CA ASN A 112 -4.71 -15.89 21.10
C ASN A 112 -3.84 -15.62 19.86
N SER A 113 -2.81 -16.43 19.65
CA SER A 113 -1.92 -16.30 18.50
C SER A 113 -2.61 -16.53 17.15
N ALA A 114 -3.77 -17.20 17.12
CA ALA A 114 -4.55 -17.37 15.89
C ALA A 114 -5.32 -16.12 15.44
N ASP A 115 -5.39 -15.07 16.28
CA ASP A 115 -5.91 -13.75 15.88
C ASP A 115 -4.81 -12.81 15.33
N GLN A 116 -3.54 -13.23 15.41
CA GLN A 116 -2.42 -12.45 14.85
C GLN A 116 -2.35 -12.62 13.33
N PHE A 117 -2.03 -11.55 12.61
CA PHE A 117 -1.81 -11.62 11.17
C PHE A 117 -0.42 -12.18 10.83
N ASP A 118 -0.33 -12.92 9.72
CA ASP A 118 0.94 -13.18 9.05
C ASP A 118 1.37 -11.91 8.29
N PRO A 119 2.53 -11.30 8.60
CA PRO A 119 3.02 -10.11 7.88
C PRO A 119 3.22 -10.31 6.39
N ALA A 120 3.37 -11.55 5.89
CA ALA A 120 3.43 -11.80 4.45
C ALA A 120 2.09 -11.56 3.74
N GLU A 121 0.98 -11.59 4.48
CA GLU A 121 -0.39 -11.47 3.96
C GLU A 121 -1.14 -10.23 4.44
N THR A 122 -0.92 -9.78 5.68
CA THR A 122 -1.67 -8.66 6.28
C THR A 122 -0.89 -7.98 7.42
N VAL A 123 -0.93 -6.65 7.49
CA VAL A 123 -0.32 -5.87 8.58
C VAL A 123 -1.16 -4.63 8.90
N LEU A 124 -1.31 -4.31 10.20
CA LEU A 124 -1.92 -3.07 10.66
C LEU A 124 -0.83 -1.99 10.77
N VAL A 125 -1.03 -0.85 10.09
CA VAL A 125 -0.02 0.21 9.96
C VAL A 125 -0.39 1.52 10.68
N ALA A 126 -1.69 1.74 10.94
CA ALA A 126 -2.16 2.91 11.70
C ALA A 126 -3.42 2.59 12.53
N LEU A 127 -3.60 3.28 13.66
CA LEU A 127 -4.82 3.25 14.47
C LEU A 127 -5.23 4.67 14.89
N GLY A 128 -6.53 4.92 15.01
CA GLY A 128 -7.13 6.16 15.53
C GLY A 128 -8.52 5.92 16.09
#